data_AF-A0A6N1YC18-F1
#
_entry.id   AF-A0A6N1YC18-F1
#
_cell.length_a   1.000
_cell.length_b   1.000
_cell.length_c   1.000
_cell.angle_alpha   90.00
_cell.angle_beta   90.00
_cell.angle_gamma   90.00
#
_symmetry.space_group_name_H-M   'P 1'
#
loop_
_entity.id
_entity.type
_entity.pdbx_description
1 polymer ?
#
loop_
_entity_poly.entity_id
_entity_poly.type
_entity_poly.pdbx_seq_one_letter_code
_entity_poly.pdbx_strand_id
1 'polypeptide(L)'
;MLYLSAVGIYYFESAAQPDAFQFIFHSLWWAIATLTTVGYGEVYPITIGGKVFTFFVLMIGLNIVAVPTGLVSKVDPIVKTIFSQ
;
A
#
# COMPACT_ATOMS: atom_id res chain seq x y z
N MET A 1 -0.94 -5.72 -7.45
CA MET A 1 -1.47 -5.20 -6.16
C MET A 1 -1.97 -3.78 -6.27
N LEU A 2 -1.17 -2.82 -6.74
CA LEU A 2 -1.58 -1.41 -6.84
C LEU A 2 -2.95 -1.21 -7.53
N TYR A 3 -3.13 -1.80 -8.72
CA TYR A 3 -4.39 -1.71 -9.45
C TYR A 3 -5.57 -2.39 -8.70
N LEU A 4 -5.34 -3.55 -8.08
CA LEU A 4 -6.36 -4.26 -7.30
C LEU A 4 -6.79 -3.45 -6.07
N SER A 5 -5.85 -2.79 -5.40
CA SER A 5 -6.13 -1.88 -4.30
C SER A 5 -6.98 -0.70 -4.75
N ALA A 6 -6.67 -0.10 -5.90
CA ALA A 6 -7.44 1.01 -6.47
C ALA A 6 -8.87 0.61 -6.85
N VAL A 7 -9.06 -0.53 -7.52
CA VAL A 7 -10.39 -1.04 -7.88
C VAL A 7 -11.19 -1.41 -6.63
N GLY A 8 -10.57 -2.12 -5.68
CA GLY A 8 -11.25 -2.57 -4.46
C GLY A 8 -11.67 -1.40 -3.57
N ILE A 9 -10.79 -0.42 -3.34
CA ILE A 9 -11.13 0.74 -2.52
C ILE A 9 -12.20 1.61 -3.19
N TYR A 10 -12.15 1.76 -4.52
CA TYR A 10 -13.19 2.45 -5.27
C TYR A 10 -14.55 1.79 -5.05
N TYR A 11 -14.60 0.46 -5.09
CA TYR A 11 -15.85 -0.27 -4.83
C TYR A 11 -16.43 -0.01 -3.43
N PHE A 12 -15.59 0.07 -2.40
CA PHE A 12 -16.05 0.30 -1.03
C PHE A 12 -16.36 1.77 -0.71
N GLU A 13 -15.62 2.72 -1.26
CA GLU A 13 -15.66 4.12 -0.83
C GLU A 13 -16.34 5.07 -1.83
N SER A 14 -16.48 4.71 -3.12
CA SER A 14 -17.05 5.64 -4.13
C SER A 14 -18.46 6.12 -3.81
N ALA A 15 -19.29 5.28 -3.18
CA ALA A 15 -20.63 5.67 -2.76
C ALA A 15 -20.64 6.59 -1.52
N ALA A 16 -19.67 6.42 -0.61
CA ALA A 16 -19.58 7.19 0.64
C ALA A 16 -18.79 8.50 0.47
N GLN A 17 -17.85 8.51 -0.48
CA GLN A 17 -16.92 9.62 -0.74
C GLN A 17 -16.74 9.81 -2.26
N PRO A 18 -17.80 10.19 -3.00
CA PRO A 18 -17.75 10.31 -4.46
C PRO A 18 -16.70 11.32 -4.95
N ASP A 19 -16.47 12.41 -4.20
CA ASP A 19 -15.48 13.43 -4.57
C ASP A 19 -14.03 12.98 -4.35
N ALA A 20 -13.78 12.06 -3.41
CA ALA A 20 -12.45 11.55 -3.10
C ALA A 20 -12.12 10.25 -3.85
N PHE A 21 -13.12 9.46 -4.21
CA PHE A 21 -13.00 8.22 -4.98
C PHE A 21 -13.85 8.29 -6.26
N GLN A 22 -13.57 9.29 -7.10
CA GLN A 22 -14.37 9.60 -8.31
C GLN A 22 -14.29 8.53 -9.40
N PHE A 23 -13.08 8.03 -9.66
CA PHE A 23 -12.79 6.99 -10.64
C PHE A 23 -11.50 6.25 -10.25
N ILE A 24 -11.26 5.10 -10.87
CA ILE A 24 -10.20 4.17 -10.48
C ILE A 24 -8.80 4.83 -10.44
N PHE A 25 -8.49 5.73 -11.36
CA PHE A 25 -7.19 6.42 -11.36
C PHE A 25 -7.02 7.39 -10.18
N HIS A 26 -8.10 8.01 -9.69
CA HIS A 26 -8.04 8.80 -8.46
C HIS A 26 -7.76 7.89 -7.26
N SER A 27 -8.40 6.72 -7.21
CA SER A 27 -8.15 5.69 -6.20
C SER A 27 -6.73 5.09 -6.28
N LEU A 28 -6.09 5.16 -7.45
CA LEU A 28 -4.70 4.77 -7.64
C LEU A 28 -3.75 5.67 -6.85
N TRP A 29 -4.04 6.98 -6.78
CA TRP A 29 -3.25 7.92 -5.97
C TRP A 29 -3.28 7.54 -4.49
N TRP A 30 -4.48 7.27 -3.96
CA TRP A 30 -4.63 6.73 -2.61
C TRP A 30 -3.85 5.43 -2.41
N ALA A 31 -3.93 4.50 -3.36
CA ALA A 31 -3.24 3.21 -3.27
C ALA A 31 -1.71 3.37 -3.27
N ILE A 32 -1.17 4.29 -4.08
CA ILE A 32 0.27 4.63 -4.09
C ILE A 32 0.65 5.18 -2.71
N ALA A 33 0.02 6.26 -2.26
CA ALA A 33 0.37 6.93 -1.01
C ALA A 33 0.25 6.00 0.21
N THR A 34 -0.74 5.10 0.21
CA THR A 34 -0.97 4.14 1.28
C THR A 34 0.05 3.00 1.28
N LEU A 35 0.30 2.37 0.13
CA LEU A 35 1.23 1.24 0.03
C LEU A 35 2.70 1.64 0.20
N THR A 36 3.05 2.88 -0.14
CA THR A 36 4.38 3.44 0.15
C THR A 36 4.49 3.99 1.57
N THR A 37 3.44 3.88 2.39
CA THR A 37 3.37 4.38 3.77
C THR A 37 3.55 5.89 3.92
N VAL A 38 3.41 6.65 2.83
CA VAL A 38 3.46 8.13 2.86
C VAL A 38 2.23 8.70 3.55
N GLY A 39 1.04 8.26 3.14
CA GLY A 39 -0.23 8.55 3.83
C GLY A 39 -0.52 10.03 4.07
N TYR A 40 -0.55 10.85 3.01
CA TYR A 40 -0.81 12.30 3.12
C TYR A 40 -2.09 12.68 3.88
N GLY A 41 -3.08 11.79 3.95
CA GLY A 41 -4.30 11.96 4.75
C GLY A 41 -5.42 12.76 4.07
N GLU A 42 -5.22 13.21 2.83
CA GLU A 42 -6.27 13.87 2.01
C GLU A 42 -7.42 12.94 1.62
N VAL A 43 -7.11 11.67 1.38
CA VAL A 43 -8.07 10.62 1.04
C VAL A 43 -7.76 9.40 1.88
N TYR A 44 -8.78 8.83 2.51
CA TYR A 44 -8.69 7.63 3.34
C TYR A 44 -10.07 6.98 3.46
N PRO A 45 -10.15 5.65 3.62
CA PRO A 45 -11.42 4.95 3.74
C PRO A 45 -12.17 5.33 5.00
N ILE A 46 -13.44 5.69 4.87
CA ILE A 46 -14.32 5.97 6.01
C ILE A 46 -15.27 4.81 6.30
N THR A 47 -15.58 3.99 5.29
CA THR A 47 -16.47 2.84 5.47
C THR A 47 -15.80 1.71 6.24
N ILE A 48 -16.61 0.89 6.91
CA ILE A 48 -16.12 -0.31 7.60
C ILE A 48 -15.50 -1.28 6.58
N GLY A 49 -16.16 -1.48 5.44
CA GLY A 49 -15.67 -2.34 4.36
C GLY A 49 -14.32 -1.89 3.81
N GLY A 50 -14.16 -0.60 3.51
CA GLY A 50 -12.91 -0.03 3.02
C GLY A 50 -11.77 -0.11 4.03
N LYS A 51 -12.05 0.09 5.32
CA LYS A 51 -11.06 -0.10 6.40
C LYS A 51 -10.58 -1.54 6.52
N VAL A 52 -11.51 -2.50 6.53
CA VAL A 52 -11.17 -3.93 6.59
C VAL A 52 -10.41 -4.36 5.33
N PHE A 53 -10.84 -3.91 4.16
CA PHE A 53 -10.13 -4.16 2.91
C PHE A 53 -8.69 -3.60 2.93
N THR A 54 -8.54 -2.36 3.39
CA THR A 54 -7.22 -1.70 3.49
C THR A 54 -6.28 -2.45 4.43
N PHE A 55 -6.79 -2.98 5.54
CA PHE A 55 -6.00 -3.82 6.45
C PHE A 55 -5.40 -5.03 5.72
N PHE A 56 -6.19 -5.79 4.96
CA PHE A 56 -5.68 -6.93 4.19
C PHE A 56 -4.73 -6.51 3.06
N VAL A 57 -5.02 -5.39 2.39
CA VAL A 57 -4.13 -4.82 1.37
C VAL A 57 -2.75 -4.50 1.95
N LEU A 58 -2.66 -3.91 3.14
CA LEU A 58 -1.38 -3.60 3.78
C LEU A 58 -0.65 -4.87 4.23
N MET A 59 -1.37 -5.83 4.82
CA MET A 59 -0.79 -7.13 5.18
C MET A 59 -0.15 -7.81 3.97
N ILE A 60 -0.80 -7.83 2.81
CA ILE A 60 -0.26 -8.47 1.60
C ILE A 60 0.81 -7.58 0.93
N GLY A 61 0.52 -6.29 0.78
CA GLY A 61 1.35 -5.35 0.05
C GLY A 61 2.72 -5.14 0.68
N LEU A 62 2.79 -4.98 1.99
CA LEU A 62 4.06 -4.80 2.71
C LEU A 62 4.91 -6.08 2.67
N ASN A 63 4.29 -7.26 2.72
CA ASN A 63 5.00 -8.53 2.59
C ASN A 63 5.65 -8.70 1.22
N ILE A 64 5.03 -8.20 0.14
CA ILE A 64 5.62 -8.24 -1.21
C ILE A 64 6.89 -7.39 -1.29
N VAL A 65 6.93 -6.25 -0.59
CA VAL A 65 8.13 -5.39 -0.55
C VAL A 65 9.21 -5.99 0.37
N ALA A 66 8.81 -6.59 1.48
CA ALA A 66 9.75 -7.16 2.47
C ALA A 66 10.60 -8.31 1.90
N VAL A 67 10.05 -9.16 1.04
CA VAL A 67 10.77 -10.32 0.45
C VAL A 67 12.00 -9.93 -0.37
N PRO A 68 11.91 -9.08 -1.42
CA PRO A 68 13.09 -8.67 -2.19
C PRO A 68 14.09 -7.87 -1.35
N THR A 69 13.63 -7.00 -0.43
CA THR A 69 14.52 -6.30 0.51
C THR A 69 15.32 -7.27 1.38
N GLY A 70 14.66 -8.31 1.91
CA GLY A 70 15.32 -9.36 2.69
C GLY A 70 16.30 -10.22 1.90
N LEU A 71 16.08 -10.40 0.60
CA LEU A 71 17.02 -11.08 -0.29
C LEU A 71 18.27 -10.22 -0.56
N VAL A 72 18.10 -8.94 -0.89
CA VAL A 72 19.23 -8.02 -1.14
C VAL A 72 20.13 -7.90 0.09
N SER A 73 19.54 -7.73 1.28
CA SER A 73 20.29 -7.65 2.54
C SER A 73 21.14 -8.91 2.83
N LYS A 74 20.71 -10.08 2.36
CA LYS A 74 21.48 -11.33 2.53
C LYS A 74 22.64 -11.45 1.57
N VAL A 75 22.51 -10.88 0.36
CA VAL A 75 23.45 -11.01 -0.74
C VAL A 75 24.66 -10.11 -0.59
N ASP A 76 24.55 -8.93 0.04
CA ASP A 76 25.67 -7.99 0.18
C ASP A 76 26.78 -8.53 1.11
N PRO A 77 27.90 -9.06 0.56
CA PRO A 77 29.01 -9.58 1.37
C PRO A 77 29.81 -8.43 1.98
N ILE A 78 29.78 -7.26 1.34
CA ILE A 78 30.48 -6.03 1.73
C ILE A 78 29.90 -5.47 3.03
N VAL A 79 28.58 -5.44 3.18
CA VAL A 79 27.91 -4.96 4.40
C VAL A 79 28.23 -5.88 5.58
N LYS A 80 28.17 -7.21 5.38
CA LYS A 80 28.55 -8.17 6.43
C LYS A 80 30.03 -8.05 6.83
N THR A 81 30.92 -7.75 5.90
CA THR A 81 32.36 -7.56 6.17
C THR A 81 32.64 -6.30 6.99
N ILE A 82 31.91 -5.20 6.75
CA ILE A 82 32.11 -3.92 7.44
C ILE A 82 31.56 -3.94 8.88
N PHE A 83 30.48 -4.67 9.15
CA PHE A 83 29.83 -4.69 10.47
C PHE A 83 30.15 -5.92 11.35
N SER A 84 31.05 -6.81 10.91
CA SER A 84 31.50 -7.98 11.68
C SER A 84 32.93 -7.88 12.23
N GLN A 85 33.55 -6.69 12.14
CA GLN A 85 34.79 -6.34 12.86
C GLN A 85 34.47 -5.33 13.96
#